data_AF-A0A382XVZ1-F1
#
_entry.id   AF-A0A382XVZ1-F1
#
_cell.length_a   1.000
_cell.length_b   1.000
_cell.length_c   1.000
_cell.angle_alpha   90.00
_cell.angle_beta   90.00
_cell.angle_gamma   90.00
#
_symmetry.space_group_name_H-M   'P 1'
#
loop_
_entity.id
_entity.type
_entity.pdbx_description
1 polymer ?
#
loop_
_entity_poly.entity_id
_entity_poly.type
_entity_poly.pdbx_seq_one_letter_code
_entity_poly.pdbx_strand_id
1 'polypeptide(L)'
;GYFFCAKIGDQTFLRFVPEGAKNSDEIIDEIGTCLRIIECTEQTEHFLPENSYEHSYQAWALAQEGIWQSWDYYTDNKNLQPKVRKINRESDEFILTYPPNDIDKTKLEKISNTLISPWSLREERKLRDVWKEEFPSNQSKSVALIKAVEDSGIEPYEPPERFPKIEKEEVKLICWLVITATNKNETQLR
;
A
#
# COMPACT_ATOMS: atom_id res chain seq x y z
N GLY A 1 -3.29 12.67 -21.67
CA GLY A 1 -3.87 11.82 -20.62
C GLY A 1 -4.85 12.62 -19.77
N TYR A 2 -5.57 11.96 -18.87
CA TYR A 2 -6.59 12.57 -18.02
C TYR A 2 -6.28 12.36 -16.55
N PHE A 3 -6.30 13.42 -15.76
CA PHE A 3 -6.23 13.34 -14.31
C PHE A 3 -7.63 13.45 -13.72
N PHE A 4 -7.90 12.67 -12.67
CA PHE A 4 -9.14 12.70 -11.90
C PHE A 4 -8.85 12.81 -10.41
N CYS A 5 -9.60 13.68 -9.75
CA CYS A 5 -9.73 13.74 -8.29
C CYS A 5 -11.16 13.32 -7.94
N ALA A 6 -11.29 12.28 -7.12
CA ALA A 6 -12.57 11.74 -6.70
C ALA A 6 -12.58 11.46 -5.19
N LYS A 7 -13.76 11.20 -4.65
CA LYS A 7 -13.94 10.85 -3.25
C LYS A 7 -14.92 9.71 -3.02
N ILE A 8 -14.69 9.02 -1.91
CA ILE A 8 -15.64 8.11 -1.27
C ILE A 8 -15.68 8.50 0.21
N GLY A 9 -16.83 8.98 0.69
CA GLY A 9 -16.90 9.63 2.01
C GLY A 9 -15.91 10.79 2.11
N ASP A 10 -15.02 10.72 3.10
CA ASP A 10 -13.96 11.71 3.35
C ASP A 10 -12.62 11.34 2.69
N GLN A 11 -12.50 10.15 2.09
CA GLN A 11 -11.27 9.71 1.44
C GLN A 11 -11.16 10.27 0.02
N THR A 12 -9.98 10.79 -0.32
CA THR A 12 -9.67 11.37 -1.64
C THR A 12 -8.80 10.41 -2.43
N PHE A 13 -9.13 10.25 -3.71
CA PHE A 13 -8.42 9.38 -4.65
C PHE A 13 -7.96 10.19 -5.85
N LEU A 14 -6.68 10.03 -6.19
CA LEU A 14 -6.08 10.62 -7.39
C LEU A 14 -5.80 9.51 -8.39
N ARG A 15 -6.22 9.72 -9.65
CA ARG A 15 -5.93 8.79 -10.75
C ARG A 15 -5.47 9.58 -11.96
N PHE A 16 -4.36 9.17 -12.54
CA PHE A 16 -3.97 9.61 -13.87
C PHE A 16 -4.10 8.47 -14.85
N VAL A 17 -4.92 8.68 -15.87
CA VAL A 17 -5.19 7.74 -16.96
C VAL A 17 -4.36 8.19 -18.17
N PRO A 18 -3.29 7.46 -18.52
CA PRO A 18 -2.52 7.72 -19.73
C PRO A 18 -3.39 7.64 -20.98
N GLU A 19 -2.99 8.36 -22.02
CA GLU A 19 -3.67 8.24 -23.31
C GLU A 19 -3.47 6.82 -23.88
N GLY A 20 -4.56 6.22 -24.37
CA GLY A 20 -4.54 4.85 -24.88
C GLY A 20 -4.60 3.75 -23.82
N ALA A 21 -4.73 4.10 -22.53
CA ALA A 21 -4.90 3.12 -21.45
C ALA A 21 -6.13 2.24 -21.69
N LYS A 22 -5.98 0.91 -21.54
CA LYS A 22 -7.06 -0.05 -21.85
C LYS A 22 -7.74 -0.65 -20.63
N ASN A 23 -7.08 -0.61 -19.48
CA ASN A 23 -7.54 -1.23 -18.24
C ASN A 23 -6.99 -0.45 -17.02
N SER A 24 -7.41 -0.85 -15.83
CA SER A 24 -7.05 -0.18 -14.57
C SER A 24 -5.58 -0.37 -14.17
N ASP A 25 -4.89 -1.41 -14.64
CA ASP A 25 -3.47 -1.68 -14.30
C ASP A 25 -2.52 -0.67 -14.94
N GLU A 26 -2.96 0.02 -16.00
CA GLU A 26 -2.20 1.07 -16.69
C GLU A 26 -2.41 2.46 -16.06
N ILE A 27 -3.26 2.56 -15.03
CA ILE A 27 -3.56 3.82 -14.34
C ILE A 27 -2.49 4.09 -13.29
N ILE A 28 -2.04 5.35 -13.23
CA ILE A 28 -1.15 5.82 -12.16
C ILE A 28 -2.02 6.26 -10.99
N ASP A 29 -1.82 5.65 -9.83
CA ASP A 29 -2.60 5.87 -8.61
C ASP A 29 -1.78 6.39 -7.41
N GLU A 30 -0.46 6.42 -7.53
CA GLU A 30 0.45 6.99 -6.55
C GLU A 30 0.23 8.50 -6.40
N ILE A 31 -0.21 8.94 -5.20
CA ILE A 31 -0.56 10.33 -4.91
C ILE A 31 0.56 11.31 -5.33
N GLY A 32 1.81 11.04 -4.93
CA GLY A 32 2.94 11.91 -5.24
C GLY A 32 3.21 12.03 -6.75
N THR A 33 3.10 10.93 -7.47
CA THR A 33 3.27 10.89 -8.93
C THR A 33 2.13 11.65 -9.62
N CYS A 34 0.89 11.44 -9.20
CA CYS A 34 -0.28 12.18 -9.68
C CYS A 34 -0.14 13.70 -9.46
N LEU A 35 0.27 14.12 -8.25
CA LEU A 35 0.48 15.54 -7.94
C LEU A 35 1.58 16.17 -8.80
N ARG A 36 2.66 15.43 -9.05
CA ARG A 36 3.74 15.88 -9.93
C ARG A 36 3.30 16.01 -11.38
N ILE A 37 2.42 15.12 -11.86
CA ILE A 37 1.90 15.17 -13.25
C ILE A 37 1.05 16.43 -13.48
N ILE A 38 0.29 16.86 -12.48
CA ILE A 38 -0.60 18.03 -12.59
C ILE A 38 0.05 19.34 -12.16
N GLU A 39 1.35 19.32 -11.84
CA GLU A 39 2.08 20.50 -11.42
C GLU A 39 2.04 21.59 -12.51
N CYS A 40 1.62 22.79 -12.13
CA CYS A 40 1.51 23.93 -13.03
C CYS A 40 1.93 25.23 -12.33
N THR A 41 2.11 26.28 -13.13
CA THR A 41 2.46 27.63 -12.68
C THR A 41 1.43 28.62 -13.19
N GLU A 42 1.45 29.86 -12.70
CA GLU A 42 0.59 30.93 -13.22
C GLU A 42 0.80 31.21 -14.72
N GLN A 43 1.96 30.81 -15.26
CA GLN A 43 2.31 30.96 -16.67
C GLN A 43 1.91 29.74 -17.52
N THR A 44 1.38 28.68 -16.91
CA THR A 44 0.95 27.49 -17.64
C THR A 44 -0.28 27.83 -18.49
N GLU A 45 -0.17 27.65 -19.80
CA GLU A 45 -1.26 27.93 -20.74
C GLU A 45 -2.47 27.03 -20.48
N HIS A 46 -3.66 27.63 -20.53
CA HIS A 46 -4.89 26.86 -20.48
C HIS A 46 -5.09 26.09 -21.79
N PHE A 47 -5.22 24.77 -21.70
CA PHE A 47 -5.35 23.88 -22.84
C PHE A 47 -6.50 22.90 -22.62
N LEU A 48 -7.50 22.94 -23.51
CA LEU A 48 -8.60 21.99 -23.52
C LEU A 48 -8.99 21.67 -24.98
N PRO A 49 -8.46 20.58 -25.56
CA PRO A 49 -8.77 20.16 -26.93
C PRO A 49 -10.26 19.91 -27.17
N GLU A 50 -10.68 20.03 -28.43
CA GLU A 50 -11.97 19.51 -28.87
C GLU A 50 -12.08 18.00 -28.55
N ASN A 51 -13.31 17.54 -28.26
CA ASN A 51 -13.60 16.16 -27.83
C ASN A 51 -13.00 15.72 -26.47
N SER A 52 -12.35 16.63 -25.73
CA SER A 52 -11.81 16.29 -24.40
C SER A 52 -12.86 15.76 -23.44
N TYR A 53 -14.10 16.27 -23.52
CA TYR A 53 -15.21 15.79 -22.71
C TYR A 53 -15.56 14.32 -23.01
N GLU A 54 -15.70 13.96 -24.28
CA GLU A 54 -16.05 12.59 -24.69
C GLU A 54 -14.99 11.58 -24.22
N HIS A 55 -13.73 11.87 -24.50
CA HIS A 55 -12.60 11.05 -24.05
C HIS A 55 -12.50 11.01 -22.52
N SER A 56 -12.81 12.11 -21.83
CA SER A 56 -12.82 12.13 -20.36
C SER A 56 -13.85 11.17 -19.77
N TYR A 57 -14.99 10.91 -20.43
CA TYR A 57 -15.97 9.94 -19.93
C TYR A 57 -15.44 8.51 -19.96
N GLN A 58 -14.74 8.14 -21.04
CA GLN A 58 -14.11 6.82 -21.15
C GLN A 58 -12.97 6.67 -20.14
N ALA A 59 -12.12 7.68 -20.02
CA ALA A 59 -11.03 7.70 -19.04
C ALA A 59 -11.58 7.70 -17.60
N TRP A 60 -12.69 8.39 -17.35
CA TRP A 60 -13.36 8.40 -16.05
C TRP A 60 -13.89 7.02 -15.69
N ALA A 61 -14.50 6.29 -16.63
CA ALA A 61 -14.96 4.93 -16.35
C ALA A 61 -13.81 4.01 -15.90
N LEU A 62 -12.63 4.13 -16.51
CA LEU A 62 -11.42 3.41 -16.08
C LEU A 62 -10.94 3.85 -14.70
N ALA A 63 -10.88 5.15 -14.44
CA ALA A 63 -10.48 5.70 -13.14
C ALA A 63 -11.45 5.30 -12.02
N GLN A 64 -12.75 5.38 -12.27
CA GLN A 64 -13.81 4.99 -11.35
C GLN A 64 -13.72 3.51 -10.99
N GLU A 65 -13.52 2.65 -11.99
CA GLU A 65 -13.29 1.22 -11.78
C GLU A 65 -12.06 0.97 -10.91
N GLY A 66 -10.92 1.61 -11.23
CA GLY A 66 -9.69 1.45 -10.45
C GLY A 66 -9.84 1.92 -9.00
N ILE A 67 -10.58 3.01 -8.76
CA ILE A 67 -10.88 3.51 -7.41
C ILE A 67 -11.79 2.53 -6.66
N TRP A 68 -12.86 2.05 -7.31
CA TRP A 68 -13.77 1.09 -6.70
C TRP A 68 -13.07 -0.23 -6.35
N GLN A 69 -12.23 -0.76 -7.24
CA GLN A 69 -11.41 -1.94 -6.98
C GLN A 69 -10.45 -1.72 -5.81
N SER A 70 -9.82 -0.54 -5.74
CA SER A 70 -8.94 -0.18 -4.62
C SER A 70 -9.71 -0.16 -3.30
N TRP A 71 -10.93 0.37 -3.29
CA TRP A 71 -11.80 0.40 -2.11
C TRP A 71 -12.26 -1.01 -1.71
N ASP A 72 -12.73 -1.81 -2.68
CA ASP A 72 -13.23 -3.16 -2.45
C ASP A 72 -12.15 -4.09 -1.89
N TYR A 73 -10.88 -3.86 -2.23
CA TYR A 73 -9.75 -4.57 -1.63
C TYR A 73 -9.78 -4.49 -0.09
N TYR A 74 -10.09 -3.32 0.48
CA TYR A 74 -10.18 -3.10 1.94
C TYR A 74 -11.51 -3.55 2.56
N THR A 75 -12.46 -4.02 1.75
CA THR A 75 -13.73 -4.58 2.22
C THR A 75 -13.57 -6.04 2.67
N ASP A 76 -12.66 -6.81 2.06
CA ASP A 76 -12.43 -8.22 2.43
C ASP A 76 -11.37 -8.35 3.55
N ASN A 77 -11.78 -8.91 4.68
CA ASN A 77 -10.88 -9.17 5.82
C ASN A 77 -9.65 -10.00 5.40
N LYS A 78 -9.79 -10.94 4.46
CA LYS A 78 -8.65 -11.76 4.01
C LYS A 78 -7.53 -10.94 3.38
N ASN A 79 -7.87 -9.84 2.70
CA ASN A 79 -6.90 -8.94 2.08
C ASN A 79 -6.13 -8.10 3.10
N LEU A 80 -6.74 -7.88 4.28
CA LEU A 80 -6.16 -7.09 5.37
C LEU A 80 -5.30 -7.90 6.32
N GLN A 81 -5.34 -9.23 6.24
CA GLN A 81 -4.53 -10.11 7.09
C GLN A 81 -3.07 -10.12 6.61
N PRO A 82 -2.09 -10.00 7.54
CA PRO A 82 -0.69 -10.04 7.18
C PRO A 82 -0.31 -11.44 6.70
N LYS A 83 0.53 -11.51 5.66
CA LYS A 83 1.10 -12.78 5.20
C LYS A 83 2.25 -13.20 6.12
N VAL A 84 1.91 -13.89 7.20
CA VAL A 84 2.90 -14.41 8.16
C VAL A 84 3.70 -15.56 7.55
N ARG A 85 5.02 -15.48 7.63
CA ARG A 85 5.92 -16.52 7.09
C ARG A 85 6.04 -17.69 8.06
N LYS A 86 6.43 -18.86 7.53
CA LYS A 86 6.55 -20.09 8.31
C LYS A 86 7.51 -19.93 9.50
N ILE A 87 8.68 -19.33 9.29
CA ILE A 87 9.70 -19.16 10.33
C ILE A 87 9.22 -18.28 11.49
N ASN A 88 8.45 -17.24 11.19
CA ASN A 88 7.82 -16.40 12.20
C ASN A 88 6.83 -17.19 13.05
N ARG A 89 5.94 -17.97 12.42
CA ARG A 89 4.99 -18.85 13.13
C ARG A 89 5.70 -19.87 14.01
N GLU A 90 6.72 -20.54 13.48
CA GLU A 90 7.50 -21.53 14.24
C GLU A 90 8.24 -20.89 15.43
N SER A 91 8.75 -19.67 15.25
CA SER A 91 9.41 -18.91 16.32
C SER A 91 8.42 -18.50 17.41
N ASP A 92 7.22 -18.05 17.01
CA ASP A 92 6.14 -17.68 17.94
C ASP A 92 5.67 -18.90 18.75
N GLU A 93 5.33 -20.00 18.07
CA GLU A 93 4.96 -21.27 18.71
C GLU A 93 6.05 -21.75 19.67
N PHE A 94 7.33 -21.64 19.30
CA PHE A 94 8.45 -22.04 20.15
C PHE A 94 8.57 -21.17 21.40
N ILE A 95 8.48 -19.85 21.26
CA ILE A 95 8.57 -18.92 22.39
C ILE A 95 7.38 -19.12 23.34
N LEU A 96 6.17 -19.36 22.83
CA LEU A 96 4.99 -19.65 23.64
C LEU A 96 5.08 -21.00 24.37
N THR A 97 5.74 -21.99 23.75
CA THR A 97 5.97 -23.32 24.37
C THR A 97 7.07 -23.27 25.43
N TYR A 98 8.11 -22.47 25.21
CA TYR A 98 9.27 -22.35 26.08
C TYR A 98 9.55 -20.88 26.46
N PRO A 99 8.63 -20.19 27.14
CA PRO A 99 8.82 -18.78 27.47
C PRO A 99 10.00 -18.60 28.44
N PRO A 100 10.80 -17.53 28.33
CA PRO A 100 11.81 -17.22 29.31
C PRO A 100 11.21 -17.05 30.71
N ASN A 101 11.88 -17.57 31.74
CA ASN A 101 11.36 -17.54 33.12
C ASN A 101 10.98 -16.13 33.64
N ASP A 102 11.72 -15.10 33.23
CA ASP A 102 11.55 -13.72 33.71
C ASP A 102 10.76 -12.83 32.74
N ILE A 103 10.14 -13.40 31.70
CA ILE A 103 9.38 -12.58 30.75
C ILE A 103 8.03 -12.17 31.34
N ASP A 104 7.74 -10.88 31.26
CA ASP A 104 6.41 -10.36 31.57
C ASP A 104 5.39 -10.76 30.48
N LYS A 105 4.13 -10.94 30.88
CA LYS A 105 3.05 -11.34 29.97
C LYS A 105 2.80 -10.32 28.87
N THR A 106 2.78 -9.03 29.20
CA THR A 106 2.57 -7.96 28.22
C THR A 106 3.73 -7.91 27.22
N LYS A 107 4.96 -8.16 27.68
CA LYS A 107 6.11 -8.28 26.80
C LYS A 107 6.00 -9.49 25.87
N LEU A 108 5.61 -10.66 26.40
CA LEU A 108 5.40 -11.88 25.61
C LEU A 108 4.33 -11.68 24.53
N GLU A 109 3.19 -11.07 24.88
CA GLU A 109 2.12 -10.71 23.93
C GLU A 109 2.62 -9.75 22.85
N LYS A 110 3.41 -8.72 23.21
CA LYS A 110 4.00 -7.81 22.23
C LYS A 110 4.90 -8.56 21.24
N ILE A 111 5.79 -9.43 21.73
CA ILE A 111 6.69 -10.22 20.88
C ILE A 111 5.90 -11.13 19.93
N SER A 112 4.88 -11.80 20.44
CA SER A 112 4.01 -12.66 19.63
C SER A 112 3.31 -11.86 18.52
N ASN A 113 2.73 -10.71 18.87
CA ASN A 113 2.10 -9.81 17.91
C ASN A 113 3.09 -9.25 16.86
N THR A 114 4.33 -8.97 17.25
CA THR A 114 5.40 -8.58 16.31
C THR A 114 5.76 -9.73 15.37
N LEU A 115 5.85 -10.97 15.86
CA LEU A 115 6.18 -12.13 15.02
C LEU A 115 5.13 -12.38 13.94
N ILE A 116 3.84 -12.18 14.25
CA ILE A 116 2.75 -12.28 13.27
C ILE A 116 2.61 -11.05 12.35
N SER A 117 3.53 -10.09 12.43
CA SER A 117 3.54 -8.91 11.55
C SER A 117 4.21 -9.19 10.20
N PRO A 118 4.03 -8.34 9.18
CA PRO A 118 4.78 -8.42 7.92
C PRO A 118 6.27 -8.09 8.13
N TRP A 119 7.15 -9.05 7.89
CA TRP A 119 8.60 -8.85 8.01
C TRP A 119 9.25 -8.65 6.63
N SER A 120 10.27 -7.79 6.57
CA SER A 120 11.15 -7.71 5.41
C SER A 120 11.98 -8.99 5.26
N LEU A 121 12.44 -9.29 4.04
CA LEU A 121 13.33 -10.43 3.79
C LEU A 121 14.63 -10.38 4.61
N ARG A 122 15.11 -9.18 4.92
CA ARG A 122 16.34 -8.98 5.69
C ARG A 122 16.14 -9.43 7.15
N GLU A 123 15.09 -8.94 7.79
CA GLU A 123 14.81 -9.27 9.19
C GLU A 123 14.42 -10.74 9.35
N GLU A 124 13.69 -11.29 8.38
CA GLU A 124 13.39 -12.74 8.36
C GLU A 124 14.67 -13.58 8.32
N ARG A 125 15.68 -13.18 7.53
CA ARG A 125 16.95 -13.92 7.48
C ARG A 125 17.66 -13.92 8.82
N LYS A 126 17.72 -12.79 9.51
CA LYS A 126 18.31 -12.72 10.86
C LYS A 126 17.59 -13.64 11.84
N LEU A 127 16.26 -13.63 11.84
CA LEU A 127 15.47 -14.53 12.68
C LEU A 127 15.75 -16.00 12.34
N ARG A 128 15.86 -16.32 11.05
CA ARG A 128 16.19 -17.67 10.57
C ARG A 128 17.59 -18.11 10.97
N ASP A 129 18.57 -17.20 10.98
CA ASP A 129 19.93 -17.51 11.39
C ASP A 129 19.95 -17.90 12.87
N VAL A 130 19.28 -17.13 13.73
CA VAL A 130 19.07 -17.47 15.15
C VAL A 130 18.30 -18.78 15.29
N TRP A 131 17.26 -19.01 14.49
CA TRP A 131 16.48 -20.25 14.56
C TRP A 131 17.30 -21.51 14.28
N LYS A 132 18.30 -21.43 13.39
CA LYS A 132 19.15 -22.56 13.00
C LYS A 132 20.33 -22.78 13.95
N GLU A 133 20.68 -21.78 14.74
CA GLU A 133 21.75 -21.88 15.71
C GLU A 133 21.41 -22.89 16.82
N GLU A 134 22.43 -23.62 17.27
CA GLU A 134 22.30 -24.53 18.39
C GLU A 134 22.47 -23.78 19.72
N PHE A 135 21.52 -23.98 20.62
CA PHE A 135 21.54 -23.37 21.94
C PHE A 135 21.61 -24.45 23.02
N PRO A 136 22.29 -24.18 24.16
CA PRO A 136 22.37 -25.14 25.27
C PRO A 136 21.02 -25.56 25.86
N SER A 137 19.99 -24.73 25.71
CA SER A 137 18.63 -25.00 26.20
C SER A 137 17.57 -24.25 25.39
N ASN A 138 16.32 -24.75 25.46
CA ASN A 138 15.17 -24.06 24.85
C ASN A 138 14.99 -22.64 25.41
N GLN A 139 15.29 -22.44 26.70
CA GLN A 139 15.25 -21.13 27.35
C GLN A 139 16.22 -20.14 26.69
N SER A 140 17.48 -20.55 26.50
CA SER A 140 18.48 -19.70 25.82
C SER A 140 18.11 -19.40 24.36
N LYS A 141 17.50 -20.36 23.66
CA LYS A 141 16.97 -20.14 22.30
C LYS A 141 15.83 -19.12 22.29
N SER A 142 14.86 -19.23 23.20
CA SER A 142 13.75 -18.27 23.30
C SER A 142 14.25 -16.85 23.59
N VAL A 143 15.22 -16.70 24.50
CA VAL A 143 15.85 -15.39 24.79
C VAL A 143 16.52 -14.82 23.54
N ALA A 144 17.25 -15.63 22.79
CA ALA A 144 17.91 -15.20 21.55
C ALA A 144 16.89 -14.81 20.45
N LEU A 145 15.81 -15.57 20.30
CA LEU A 145 14.74 -15.25 19.35
C LEU A 145 14.01 -13.95 19.73
N ILE A 146 13.67 -13.76 21.01
CA ILE A 146 13.07 -12.51 21.50
C ILE A 146 13.98 -11.33 21.20
N LYS A 147 15.28 -11.47 21.49
CA LYS A 147 16.26 -10.43 21.16
C LYS A 147 16.29 -10.13 19.67
N ALA A 148 16.24 -11.14 18.80
CA ALA A 148 16.17 -10.94 17.36
C ALA A 148 14.90 -10.19 16.91
N VAL A 149 13.77 -10.43 17.58
CA VAL A 149 12.54 -9.66 17.37
C VAL A 149 12.71 -8.21 17.81
N GLU A 150 13.26 -7.96 18.99
CA GLU A 150 13.51 -6.61 19.50
C GLU A 150 14.49 -5.83 18.60
N ASP A 151 15.59 -6.48 18.20
CA ASP A 151 16.62 -5.91 17.33
C ASP A 151 16.11 -5.62 15.90
N SER A 152 14.97 -6.21 15.50
CA SER A 152 14.36 -5.94 14.20
C SER A 152 13.72 -4.55 14.11
N GLY A 153 13.33 -3.98 15.26
CA GLY A 153 12.57 -2.72 15.34
C GLY A 153 11.16 -2.79 14.74
N ILE A 154 10.64 -3.98 14.44
CA ILE A 154 9.29 -4.16 13.90
C ILE A 154 8.28 -4.02 15.04
N GLU A 155 7.26 -3.20 14.81
CA GLU A 155 6.12 -3.08 15.72
C GLU A 155 4.98 -4.04 15.33
N PRO A 156 4.12 -4.42 16.29
CA PRO A 156 2.90 -5.17 16.02
C PRO A 156 2.07 -4.60 14.86
N TYR A 157 1.58 -5.48 14.00
CA TYR A 157 0.73 -5.11 12.88
C TYR A 157 -0.64 -4.66 13.37
N GLU A 158 -0.99 -3.41 13.06
CA GLU A 158 -2.34 -2.89 13.20
C GLU A 158 -3.07 -3.09 11.86
N PRO A 159 -4.12 -3.92 11.79
CA PRO A 159 -4.87 -4.07 10.57
C PRO A 159 -5.52 -2.73 10.20
N PRO A 160 -5.48 -2.34 8.91
CA PRO A 160 -6.16 -1.13 8.48
C PRO A 160 -7.66 -1.24 8.73
N GLU A 161 -8.32 -0.09 8.81
CA GLU A 161 -9.76 -0.04 8.93
C GLU A 161 -10.42 -0.75 7.75
N ARG A 162 -11.41 -1.58 8.06
CA ARG A 162 -12.21 -2.25 7.05
C ARG A 162 -13.20 -1.26 6.44
N PHE A 163 -13.21 -1.17 5.12
CA PHE A 163 -14.15 -0.29 4.44
C PHE A 163 -15.53 -0.94 4.29
N PRO A 164 -16.60 -0.14 4.30
CA PRO A 164 -17.93 -0.62 3.98
C PRO A 164 -18.03 -0.98 2.50
N LYS A 165 -18.92 -1.92 2.16
CA LYS A 165 -19.28 -2.16 0.76
C LYS A 165 -19.95 -0.92 0.17
N ILE A 166 -19.57 -0.58 -1.06
CA ILE A 166 -20.15 0.52 -1.82
C ILE A 166 -20.47 0.07 -3.24
N GLU A 167 -21.44 0.75 -3.85
CA GLU A 167 -21.68 0.68 -5.29
C GLU A 167 -20.70 1.60 -6.05
N LYS A 168 -20.48 1.34 -7.34
CA LYS A 168 -19.53 2.11 -8.16
C LYS A 168 -19.92 3.59 -8.24
N GLU A 169 -21.22 3.87 -8.25
CA GLU A 169 -21.78 5.22 -8.32
C GLU A 169 -21.47 6.05 -7.07
N GLU A 170 -21.05 5.42 -5.96
CA GLU A 170 -20.63 6.12 -4.75
C GLU A 170 -19.23 6.74 -4.89
N VAL A 171 -18.45 6.34 -5.90
CA VAL A 171 -17.22 7.04 -6.29
C VAL A 171 -17.59 8.36 -6.95
N LYS A 172 -17.46 9.46 -6.22
CA LYS A 172 -17.87 10.79 -6.69
C LYS A 172 -16.70 11.55 -7.28
N LEU A 173 -16.79 11.89 -8.56
CA LEU A 173 -15.85 12.81 -9.22
C LEU A 173 -15.96 14.21 -8.60
N ILE A 174 -14.81 14.80 -8.25
CA ILE A 174 -14.70 16.19 -7.79
C ILE A 174 -14.28 17.09 -8.96
N CYS A 175 -13.16 16.76 -9.60
CA CYS A 175 -12.64 17.48 -10.75
C CYS A 175 -11.76 16.59 -11.62
N TRP A 176 -11.50 17.06 -12.84
CA TRP A 176 -10.61 16.40 -13.79
C TRP A 176 -9.84 17.42 -14.62
N LEU A 177 -8.70 17.00 -15.17
CA LEU A 177 -7.84 17.82 -16.03
C LEU A 177 -7.40 17.03 -17.26
N VAL A 178 -7.25 17.71 -18.40
CA VAL A 178 -6.46 17.20 -19.53
C VAL A 178 -5.01 17.55 -19.30
N ILE A 179 -4.13 16.57 -19.40
CA ILE A 179 -2.68 16.77 -19.30
C ILE A 179 -2.05 16.37 -20.63
N THR A 180 -1.32 17.31 -21.21
CA THR A 180 -0.51 17.09 -22.41
C THR A 180 0.97 17.36 -22.10
N ALA A 181 1.86 16.60 -22.71
CA ALA A 181 3.27 16.88 -22.63
C ALA A 181 3.60 18.05 -23.57
N THR A 182 4.31 19.05 -23.07
CA THR A 182 4.86 20.10 -23.93
C THR A 182 6.06 19.53 -24.69
N ASN A 183 5.86 19.11 -25.94
CA ASN A 183 6.98 18.82 -26.83
C ASN A 183 7.69 20.15 -27.12
N LYS A 184 8.86 20.37 -26.52
CA LYS A 184 9.72 21.56 -26.78
C LYS A 184 10.23 21.69 -28.23
N ASN A 185 9.79 20.83 -29.16
CA ASN A 185 10.30 20.78 -30.53
C ASN A 185 9.46 21.55 -31.57
N GLU A 186 8.32 22.15 -31.21
CA GLU A 186 7.49 22.88 -32.19
C GLU A 186 7.71 24.40 -32.23
N THR A 187 8.58 24.95 -31.38
CA THR A 187 8.89 26.41 -31.37
C THR A 187 10.01 26.81 -32.35
N GLN A 188 10.48 25.91 -33.23
CA GLN A 188 11.51 26.22 -34.24
C GLN A 188 10.99 26.33 -35.69
N LEU A 189 9.69 26.23 -35.91
CA LEU A 189 9.06 26.41 -37.24
C LEU A 189 7.96 27.47 -37.19
N ARG A 190 8.31 28.68 -36.74
CA ARG A 190 7.58 29.92 -37.06
C ARG A 190 8.57 31.04 -37.32
#